data_AF-A0A821W5U3-F1
#
_entry.id   AF-A0A821W5U3-F1
#
_cell.length_a   1.000
_cell.length_b   1.000
_cell.length_c   1.000
_cell.angle_alpha   90.00
_cell.angle_beta   90.00
_cell.angle_gamma   90.00
#
_symmetry.space_group_name_H-M   'P 1'
#
loop_
_entity.id
_entity.type
_entity.pdbx_description
1 polymer ?
#
loop_
_entity_poly.entity_id
_entity_poly.type
_entity_poly.pdbx_seq_one_letter_code
_entity_poly.pdbx_strand_id
1 'polypeptide(L)'
;MGVSVTPYMMATSEIRRSDRRGATPQKILYVAMKILRLPMVDGSYSTFRNVSVTENDTRRMLEDPELLKEYVLQILAFMKTVPNSVQYWASRKRDLFAMIRQLGKPTIFLTISANEIRWMKLLTILLRLSNKYPGKSAGDLNTSERCTLVSDDPVTCCIYFYKLVGSLMKMLENVFC
;
A
#
# COMPACT_ATOMS: atom_id res chain seq x y z
N MET A 1 -8.41 -22.95 20.18
CA MET A 1 -8.48 -21.51 19.85
C MET A 1 -8.28 -21.36 18.35
N GLY A 2 -9.25 -20.80 17.62
CA GLY A 2 -9.12 -20.57 16.17
C GLY A 2 -8.40 -19.25 15.91
N VAL A 3 -7.40 -19.27 15.03
CA VAL A 3 -6.72 -18.03 14.58
C VAL A 3 -7.70 -17.23 13.72
N SER A 4 -7.95 -15.97 14.09
CA SER A 4 -8.69 -15.02 13.24
C SER A 4 -7.83 -14.66 12.03
N VAL A 5 -8.21 -15.17 10.85
CA VAL A 5 -7.47 -14.92 9.60
C VAL A 5 -8.12 -13.74 8.87
N THR A 6 -7.40 -12.62 8.78
CA THR A 6 -7.87 -11.45 8.03
C THR A 6 -7.61 -11.62 6.52
N PRO A 7 -8.39 -10.96 5.65
CA PRO A 7 -8.12 -10.94 4.21
C PRO A 7 -6.72 -10.42 3.86
N TYR A 8 -6.18 -9.51 4.67
CA TYR A 8 -4.79 -9.05 4.54
C TYR A 8 -3.77 -10.17 4.80
N MET A 9 -3.97 -10.98 5.84
CA MET A 9 -3.10 -12.12 6.14
C MET A 9 -3.17 -13.19 5.03
N MET A 10 -4.34 -13.43 4.46
CA MET A 10 -4.49 -14.33 3.32
C MET A 10 -3.73 -13.80 2.10
N ALA A 11 -3.97 -12.54 1.72
CA ALA A 11 -3.32 -11.91 0.57
C ALA A 11 -1.80 -11.92 0.68
N THR A 12 -1.28 -11.53 1.85
CA THR A 12 0.17 -11.51 2.10
C THR A 12 0.77 -12.90 2.09
N SER A 13 0.07 -13.92 2.60
CA SER A 13 0.49 -15.31 2.48
C SER A 13 0.56 -15.74 1.02
N GLU A 14 -0.46 -15.46 0.22
CA GLU A 14 -0.52 -15.82 -1.20
C GLU A 14 0.59 -15.16 -2.03
N ILE A 15 0.85 -13.87 -1.81
CA ILE A 15 1.92 -13.12 -2.49
C ILE A 15 3.32 -13.66 -2.14
N ARG A 16 3.51 -14.18 -0.92
CA ARG A 16 4.81 -14.66 -0.42
C ARG A 16 5.10 -16.12 -0.78
N ARG A 17 4.13 -16.87 -1.29
CA ARG A 17 4.33 -18.27 -1.68
C ARG A 17 5.24 -18.36 -2.90
N SER A 18 5.96 -19.47 -3.01
CA SER A 18 6.77 -19.78 -4.19
C SER A 18 5.92 -19.99 -5.45
N ASP A 19 4.69 -20.45 -5.28
CA ASP A 19 3.74 -20.61 -6.38
C ASP A 19 3.01 -19.30 -6.70
N ARG A 20 3.22 -18.79 -7.92
CA ARG A 20 2.63 -17.54 -8.42
C ARG A 20 1.17 -17.66 -8.87
N ARG A 21 0.63 -18.87 -9.06
CA ARG A 21 -0.74 -19.06 -9.57
C ARG A 21 -1.80 -18.34 -8.71
N GLY A 22 -1.50 -18.17 -7.43
CA GLY A 22 -2.34 -17.46 -6.47
C GLY A 22 -2.17 -15.93 -6.45
N ALA A 23 -1.20 -15.36 -7.16
CA ALA A 23 -0.82 -13.95 -7.10
C ALA A 23 -0.96 -13.24 -8.47
N THR A 24 -2.08 -13.45 -9.15
CA THR A 24 -2.37 -12.75 -10.41
C THR A 24 -2.70 -11.27 -10.18
N PRO A 25 -2.32 -10.35 -11.09
CA PRO A 25 -2.58 -8.91 -10.92
C PRO A 25 -4.05 -8.59 -10.63
N GLN A 26 -4.98 -9.23 -11.34
CA GLN A 26 -6.42 -9.02 -11.18
C GLN A 26 -6.90 -9.42 -9.78
N LYS A 27 -6.44 -10.58 -9.29
CA LYS A 27 -6.80 -11.07 -7.95
C LYS A 27 -6.22 -10.17 -6.87
N ILE A 28 -4.95 -9.78 -7.00
CA ILE A 28 -4.31 -8.90 -6.00
C ILE A 28 -5.00 -7.55 -5.95
N LEU A 29 -5.35 -6.94 -7.09
CA LEU A 29 -6.10 -5.69 -7.13
C LEU A 29 -7.49 -5.83 -6.49
N TYR A 30 -8.20 -6.92 -6.77
CA TYR A 30 -9.49 -7.21 -6.15
C TYR A 30 -9.37 -7.33 -4.62
N VAL A 31 -8.38 -8.08 -4.14
CA VAL A 31 -8.17 -8.28 -2.70
C VAL A 31 -7.69 -6.99 -2.03
N ALA A 32 -6.84 -6.19 -2.68
CA ALA A 32 -6.44 -4.87 -2.18
C ALA A 32 -7.65 -3.94 -2.02
N MET A 33 -8.56 -3.90 -2.99
CA MET A 33 -9.81 -3.15 -2.88
C MET A 33 -10.70 -3.65 -1.73
N LYS A 34 -10.78 -4.98 -1.53
CA LYS A 34 -11.50 -5.56 -0.39
C LYS A 34 -10.88 -5.15 0.94
N ILE A 35 -9.55 -5.19 1.06
CA ILE A 35 -8.81 -4.80 2.26
C ILE A 35 -9.01 -3.31 2.57
N LEU A 36 -9.06 -2.44 1.56
CA LEU A 36 -9.33 -1.01 1.74
C LEU A 36 -10.79 -0.76 2.17
N ARG A 37 -11.74 -1.52 1.63
CA ARG A 37 -13.17 -1.32 1.91
C ARG A 37 -13.58 -1.71 3.32
N LEU A 38 -13.04 -2.80 3.87
CA LEU A 38 -13.39 -3.29 5.22
C LEU A 38 -13.24 -2.21 6.31
N PRO A 39 -12.07 -1.56 6.49
CA PRO A 39 -11.89 -0.50 7.47
C PRO A 39 -12.56 0.83 7.07
N MET A 40 -13.03 1.01 5.83
CA MET A 40 -13.85 2.19 5.48
C MET A 40 -15.27 2.04 6.05
N VAL A 41 -15.85 0.85 5.95
CA VAL A 41 -17.15 0.53 6.57
C VAL A 41 -17.04 0.63 8.09
N ASP A 42 -16.01 0.04 8.69
CA ASP A 42 -15.82 0.02 10.15
C ASP A 42 -15.29 1.35 10.71
N GLY A 43 -14.55 2.14 9.90
CA GLY A 43 -13.89 3.38 10.31
C GLY A 43 -14.74 4.64 10.16
N SER A 44 -15.89 4.56 9.51
CA SER A 44 -16.84 5.68 9.30
C SER A 44 -17.31 6.30 10.62
N TYR A 45 -17.21 5.56 11.73
CA TYR A 45 -17.69 5.96 13.05
C TYR A 45 -16.74 6.89 13.86
N SER A 46 -15.52 7.16 13.40
CA SER A 46 -14.45 7.55 14.36
C SER A 46 -13.89 8.98 14.27
N THR A 47 -14.23 9.76 13.24
CA THR A 47 -13.63 11.11 13.10
C THR A 47 -14.52 12.16 12.48
N PHE A 48 -15.09 12.98 13.35
CA PHE A 48 -15.80 14.21 13.02
C PHE A 48 -14.87 15.41 13.18
N ARG A 49 -14.95 16.36 12.26
CA ARG A 49 -14.32 17.68 12.45
C ARG A 49 -15.22 18.46 13.40
N ASN A 50 -14.64 19.00 14.48
CA ASN A 50 -15.38 19.92 15.33
C ASN A 50 -15.56 21.24 14.56
N VAL A 51 -16.74 21.43 13.97
CA VAL A 51 -17.19 22.63 13.25
C VAL A 51 -18.29 23.23 14.12
N SER A 52 -18.52 24.55 14.03
CA SER A 52 -19.58 25.23 14.79
C SER A 52 -20.98 24.58 14.64
N VAL A 53 -21.22 23.85 13.55
CA VAL A 53 -22.45 23.08 13.29
C VAL A 53 -22.57 21.84 14.21
N THR A 54 -21.46 21.27 14.65
CA THR A 54 -21.36 20.01 15.42
C THR A 54 -21.22 20.27 16.93
N GLU A 55 -21.28 21.53 17.39
CA GLU A 55 -21.05 21.91 18.81
C GLU A 55 -22.09 21.33 19.78
N ASN A 56 -23.33 21.10 19.32
CA ASN A 56 -24.44 20.58 20.13
C ASN A 56 -24.69 19.08 19.92
N ASP A 57 -23.90 18.40 19.09
CA ASP A 57 -24.12 17.00 18.78
C ASP A 57 -23.70 16.10 19.94
N THR A 58 -24.66 15.32 20.44
CA THR A 58 -24.39 14.33 21.49
C THR A 58 -23.79 13.06 20.86
N ARG A 59 -22.89 12.37 21.57
CA ARG A 59 -22.30 11.09 21.11
C ARG A 59 -23.33 10.08 20.59
N ARG A 60 -24.51 10.05 21.21
CA ARG A 60 -25.63 9.17 20.84
C ARG A 60 -26.26 9.52 19.48
N MET A 61 -26.20 10.78 19.06
CA MET A 61 -26.67 11.22 17.74
C MET A 61 -25.69 10.78 16.63
N LEU A 62 -24.39 10.71 16.93
CA LEU A 62 -23.37 10.23 15.99
C LEU A 62 -23.41 8.71 15.75
N GLU A 63 -24.19 7.97 16.53
CA GLU A 63 -24.44 6.54 16.33
C GLU A 63 -25.63 6.30 15.36
N ASP A 64 -26.41 7.33 15.04
CA ASP A 64 -27.53 7.25 14.11
C ASP A 64 -27.01 7.17 12.64
N PRO A 65 -27.33 6.08 11.91
CA PRO A 65 -26.86 5.89 10.53
C PRO A 65 -27.38 6.94 9.54
N GLU A 66 -28.53 7.57 9.77
CA GLU A 66 -29.11 8.56 8.85
C GLU A 66 -28.37 9.89 8.94
N LEU A 67 -28.13 10.37 10.15
CA LEU A 67 -27.36 11.59 10.43
C LEU A 67 -25.89 11.44 10.00
N LEU A 68 -25.31 10.25 10.19
CA LEU A 68 -23.98 9.91 9.68
C LEU A 68 -23.89 10.04 8.17
N LYS A 69 -24.90 9.55 7.44
CA LYS A 69 -24.93 9.63 5.97
C LYS A 69 -24.96 11.08 5.50
N GLU A 70 -25.73 11.94 6.17
CA GLU A 70 -25.75 13.37 5.88
C GLU A 70 -24.39 14.03 6.16
N TYR A 71 -23.72 13.68 7.26
CA TYR A 71 -22.38 14.19 7.56
C TYR A 71 -21.28 13.69 6.62
N VAL A 72 -21.39 12.46 6.12
CA VAL A 72 -20.51 11.96 5.05
C VAL A 72 -20.72 12.77 3.77
N LEU A 73 -21.97 13.07 3.40
CA LEU A 73 -22.30 13.88 2.22
C LEU A 73 -21.84 15.34 2.35
N GLN A 74 -21.92 15.91 3.56
CA GLN A 74 -21.45 17.27 3.85
C GLN A 74 -19.93 17.36 4.07
N ILE A 75 -19.18 16.27 3.88
CA ILE A 75 -17.71 16.23 4.04
C ILE A 75 -17.29 16.52 5.51
N LEU A 76 -18.17 16.27 6.48
CA LEU A 76 -17.91 16.49 7.91
C LEU A 76 -17.38 15.22 8.61
N ALA A 77 -17.75 14.04 8.09
CA ALA A 77 -17.22 12.74 8.51
C ALA A 77 -16.11 12.31 7.55
N PHE A 78 -14.85 12.52 7.94
CA PHE A 78 -13.71 12.15 7.10
C PHE A 78 -13.16 10.78 7.47
N MET A 79 -12.96 9.92 6.47
CA MET A 79 -12.35 8.61 6.63
C MET A 79 -10.82 8.72 6.77
N LYS A 80 -10.30 8.77 8.01
CA LYS A 80 -8.84 8.63 8.27
C LYS A 80 -8.24 7.35 7.68
N THR A 81 -9.08 6.33 7.49
CA THR A 81 -8.71 5.01 6.97
C THR A 81 -8.45 5.00 5.47
N VAL A 82 -8.84 6.04 4.73
CA VAL A 82 -8.58 6.14 3.28
C VAL A 82 -7.18 6.70 3.03
N PRO A 83 -6.29 5.92 2.38
CA PRO A 83 -4.97 6.40 1.99
C PRO A 83 -5.07 7.66 1.14
N ASN A 84 -4.11 8.57 1.29
CA ASN A 84 -4.04 9.85 0.57
C ASN A 84 -5.16 10.86 0.84
N SER A 85 -6.10 10.58 1.74
CA SER A 85 -7.04 11.59 2.22
C SER A 85 -6.33 12.69 3.01
N VAL A 86 -6.94 13.87 3.10
CA VAL A 86 -6.41 14.99 3.90
C VAL A 86 -6.19 14.59 5.36
N GLN A 87 -7.12 13.83 5.93
CA GLN A 87 -7.00 13.36 7.31
C GLN A 87 -5.91 12.30 7.50
N TYR A 88 -5.73 11.41 6.52
CA TYR A 88 -4.63 10.45 6.52
C TYR A 88 -3.28 11.17 6.59
N TRP A 89 -3.07 12.18 5.73
CA TRP A 89 -1.85 13.00 5.75
C TRP A 89 -1.69 13.83 7.02
N ALA A 90 -2.78 14.41 7.54
CA ALA A 90 -2.76 15.15 8.80
C ALA A 90 -2.35 14.26 9.97
N SER A 91 -2.81 13.00 10.00
CA SER A 91 -2.39 12.03 11.01
C SER A 91 -0.93 11.66 10.84
N ARG A 92 -0.49 11.31 9.62
CA ARG A 92 0.90 10.92 9.35
C ARG A 92 1.89 12.04 9.66
N LYS A 93 1.51 13.29 9.41
CA LYS A 93 2.28 14.48 9.80
C LYS A 93 2.49 14.53 11.31
N ARG A 94 1.44 14.29 12.11
CA ARG A 94 1.55 14.29 13.59
C ARG A 94 2.49 13.18 14.07
N ASP A 95 2.39 11.99 13.48
CA ASP A 95 3.29 10.87 13.82
C ASP A 95 4.75 11.23 13.51
N LEU A 96 5.01 11.85 12.36
CA LEU A 96 6.36 12.32 11.99
C LEU A 96 6.91 13.32 13.01
N PHE A 97 6.11 14.31 13.42
CA PHE A 97 6.53 15.26 14.46
C PHE A 97 6.77 14.57 15.82
N ALA A 98 5.98 13.54 16.16
CA ALA A 98 6.22 12.75 17.37
C ALA A 98 7.56 11.99 17.29
N MET A 99 7.85 11.37 16.14
CA MET A 99 9.14 10.69 15.91
C MET A 99 10.31 11.66 15.99
N ILE A 100 10.21 12.87 15.42
CA ILE A 100 11.27 13.90 15.52
C ILE A 100 11.51 14.32 16.97
N ARG A 101 10.45 14.43 17.79
CA ARG A 101 10.58 14.78 19.22
C ARG A 101 11.22 13.65 20.03
N GLN A 102 10.93 12.39 19.71
CA GLN A 102 11.39 11.23 20.47
C GLN A 102 12.78 10.75 20.04
N LEU A 103 13.01 10.64 18.72
CA LEU A 103 14.25 10.10 18.14
C LEU A 103 15.27 11.21 17.80
N GLY A 104 14.86 12.48 17.90
CA GLY A 104 15.68 13.62 17.53
C GLY A 104 15.60 13.95 16.03
N LYS A 105 16.46 14.87 15.59
CA LYS A 105 16.51 15.29 14.18
C LYS A 105 16.93 14.13 13.26
N PRO A 106 16.22 13.88 12.15
CA PRO A 106 16.65 12.89 11.17
C PRO A 106 18.01 13.31 10.61
N THR A 107 18.98 12.38 10.67
CA THR A 107 20.37 12.65 10.22
C THR A 107 20.59 12.24 8.76
N ILE A 108 19.81 11.29 8.24
CA ILE A 108 19.90 10.80 6.86
C ILE A 108 18.50 10.73 6.26
N PHE A 109 18.35 11.31 5.06
CA PHE A 109 17.17 11.12 4.22
C PHE A 109 17.57 10.29 2.99
N LEU A 110 16.97 9.11 2.85
CA LEU A 110 17.18 8.23 1.71
C LEU A 110 15.84 8.03 0.99
N THR A 111 15.80 8.41 -0.29
CA THR A 111 14.66 8.16 -1.17
C THR A 111 15.03 7.09 -2.17
N ILE A 112 14.26 6.00 -2.21
CA ILE A 112 14.47 4.89 -3.14
C ILE A 112 13.26 4.87 -4.08
N SER A 113 13.52 5.02 -5.38
CA SER A 113 12.50 4.90 -6.42
C SER A 113 12.67 3.60 -7.19
N ALA A 114 11.56 3.08 -7.70
CA ALA A 114 11.58 1.93 -8.59
C ALA A 114 11.82 2.39 -10.03
N ASN A 115 12.66 1.65 -10.77
CA ASN A 115 12.94 1.87 -12.18
C ASN A 115 12.99 0.52 -12.90
N GLU A 116 11.84 -0.15 -12.94
CA GLU A 116 11.71 -1.54 -13.37
C GLU A 116 12.14 -1.74 -14.83
N ILE A 117 11.92 -0.73 -15.68
CA ILE A 117 12.25 -0.76 -17.11
C ILE A 117 13.76 -0.86 -17.36
N ARG A 118 14.60 -0.42 -16.40
CA ARG A 118 16.06 -0.47 -16.52
C ARG A 118 16.71 -1.63 -15.78
N TRP A 119 15.97 -2.35 -14.94
CA TRP A 119 16.52 -3.45 -14.17
C TRP A 119 16.64 -4.72 -15.02
N MET A 120 17.80 -4.91 -15.64
CA MET A 120 18.07 -6.06 -16.52
C MET A 120 17.77 -7.40 -15.84
N LYS A 121 18.15 -7.56 -14.56
CA LYS A 121 17.84 -8.78 -13.79
C LYS A 121 16.34 -9.03 -13.65
N LEU A 122 15.55 -7.97 -13.41
CA LEU A 122 14.10 -8.05 -13.33
C LEU A 122 13.51 -8.41 -14.69
N LEU A 123 13.95 -7.76 -15.76
CA LEU A 123 13.49 -8.05 -17.12
C LEU A 123 13.77 -9.49 -17.54
N THR A 124 14.93 -10.04 -17.21
CA THR A 124 15.23 -11.47 -17.46
C THR A 124 14.28 -12.40 -16.71
N ILE A 125 13.92 -12.07 -15.47
CA ILE A 125 12.92 -12.84 -14.70
C ILE A 125 11.55 -12.74 -15.37
N LEU A 126 11.10 -11.55 -15.72
CA LEU A 126 9.81 -11.32 -16.38
C LEU A 126 9.70 -12.03 -17.74
N LEU A 127 10.77 -12.00 -18.55
CA LEU A 127 10.86 -12.73 -19.83
C LEU A 127 10.62 -14.23 -19.64
N ARG A 128 11.30 -14.83 -18.64
CA ARG A 128 11.14 -16.26 -18.31
C ARG A 128 9.72 -16.60 -17.84
N LEU A 129 9.03 -15.65 -17.22
CA LEU A 129 7.68 -15.86 -16.69
C LEU A 129 6.57 -15.68 -17.74
N SER A 130 6.76 -14.74 -18.68
CA SER A 130 5.77 -14.31 -19.66
C SER A 130 5.73 -15.19 -20.92
N ASN A 131 6.85 -15.84 -21.29
CA ASN A 131 7.00 -16.66 -22.50
C ASN A 131 6.63 -15.95 -23.82
N LYS A 132 6.40 -14.62 -23.81
CA LYS A 132 6.00 -13.83 -24.99
C LYS A 132 7.12 -13.63 -26.02
N TYR A 133 8.37 -13.63 -25.58
CA TYR A 133 9.54 -13.39 -26.45
C TYR A 133 10.54 -14.54 -26.33
N PRO A 134 10.24 -15.71 -26.93
CA PRO A 134 11.16 -16.84 -26.89
C PRO A 134 12.48 -16.47 -27.57
N GLY A 135 13.61 -16.77 -26.90
CA GLY A 135 14.96 -16.58 -27.46
C GLY A 135 15.55 -15.17 -27.39
N LYS A 136 14.80 -14.15 -26.96
CA LYS A 136 15.35 -12.79 -26.74
C LYS A 136 15.96 -12.66 -25.34
N SER A 137 17.11 -11.99 -25.22
CA SER A 137 17.68 -11.59 -23.93
C SER A 137 17.11 -10.24 -23.47
N ALA A 138 17.26 -9.92 -22.18
CA ALA A 138 16.78 -8.65 -21.62
C ALA A 138 17.45 -7.42 -22.26
N GLY A 139 18.68 -7.57 -22.74
CA GLY A 139 19.41 -6.50 -23.45
C GLY A 139 18.83 -6.20 -24.83
N ASP A 140 18.29 -7.21 -25.51
CA ASP A 140 17.81 -7.12 -26.89
C ASP A 140 16.41 -6.50 -27.00
N LEU A 141 15.73 -6.35 -25.86
CA LEU A 141 14.38 -5.78 -25.81
C LEU A 141 14.42 -4.28 -26.05
N ASN A 142 13.53 -3.82 -26.94
CA ASN A 142 13.26 -2.41 -27.12
C ASN A 142 12.52 -1.83 -25.89
N THR A 143 12.58 -0.52 -25.69
CA THR A 143 11.93 0.18 -24.56
C THR A 143 10.43 -0.12 -24.48
N SER A 144 9.75 -0.16 -25.62
CA SER A 144 8.31 -0.50 -25.68
C SER A 144 8.04 -1.94 -25.20
N GLU A 145 8.86 -2.92 -25.64
CA GLU A 145 8.72 -4.31 -25.22
C GLU A 145 8.96 -4.47 -23.72
N ARG A 146 9.91 -3.71 -23.15
CA ARG A 146 10.17 -3.67 -21.71
C ARG A 146 8.97 -3.11 -20.94
N CYS A 147 8.36 -2.03 -21.42
CA CYS A 147 7.16 -1.46 -20.81
C CYS A 147 6.00 -2.47 -20.81
N THR A 148 5.80 -3.19 -21.91
CA THR A 148 4.76 -4.22 -22.01
C THR A 148 4.99 -5.34 -21.00
N LEU A 149 6.22 -5.85 -20.88
CA LEU A 149 6.55 -6.89 -19.91
C LEU A 149 6.31 -6.47 -18.45
N VAL A 150 6.70 -5.25 -18.10
CA VAL A 150 6.47 -4.70 -16.75
C VAL A 150 4.97 -4.52 -16.48
N SER A 151 4.21 -4.09 -17.48
CA SER A 151 2.76 -3.86 -17.35
C SER A 151 1.95 -5.15 -17.28
N ASP A 152 2.43 -6.23 -17.90
CA ASP A 152 1.81 -7.55 -17.85
C ASP A 152 1.85 -8.18 -16.45
N ASP A 153 2.98 -8.02 -15.75
CA ASP A 153 3.20 -8.60 -14.41
C ASP A 153 3.73 -7.56 -13.40
N PRO A 154 2.87 -6.62 -12.99
CA PRO A 154 3.22 -5.64 -11.97
C PRO A 154 3.44 -6.26 -10.59
N VAL A 155 2.89 -7.46 -10.33
CA VAL A 155 3.01 -8.13 -9.03
C VAL A 155 4.45 -8.56 -8.80
N THR A 156 5.07 -9.21 -9.78
CA THR A 156 6.49 -9.60 -9.69
C THR A 156 7.40 -8.39 -9.55
N CYS A 157 7.11 -7.29 -10.24
CA CYS A 157 7.82 -6.02 -10.11
C CYS A 157 7.79 -5.50 -8.66
N CYS A 158 6.61 -5.44 -8.05
CA CYS A 158 6.45 -5.01 -6.65
C CYS A 158 7.17 -5.94 -5.66
N ILE A 159 7.08 -7.27 -5.85
CA ILE A 159 7.76 -8.25 -4.99
C ILE A 159 9.29 -8.08 -5.10
N TYR A 160 9.81 -7.89 -6.31
CA TYR A 160 11.23 -7.69 -6.54
C TYR A 160 11.72 -6.41 -5.83
N PHE A 161 11.01 -5.30 -5.99
CA PHE A 161 11.33 -4.05 -5.32
C PHE A 161 11.30 -4.20 -3.79
N TYR A 162 10.27 -4.85 -3.25
CA TYR A 162 10.15 -5.11 -1.81
C TYR A 162 11.33 -5.91 -1.26
N LYS A 163 11.77 -6.96 -1.98
CA LYS A 163 12.96 -7.75 -1.59
C LYS A 163 14.25 -6.94 -1.66
N LEU A 164 14.37 -6.04 -2.64
CA LEU A 164 15.51 -5.14 -2.79
C LEU A 164 15.63 -4.19 -1.59
N VAL A 165 14.54 -3.52 -1.25
CA VAL A 165 14.47 -2.62 -0.08
C VAL A 165 14.70 -3.40 1.21
N GLY A 166 14.10 -4.57 1.38
CA GLY A 166 14.33 -5.40 2.56
C GLY A 166 15.79 -5.84 2.72
N SER A 167 16.47 -6.15 1.62
CA SER A 167 17.90 -6.48 1.64
C SER A 167 18.74 -5.26 2.03
N LEU A 168 18.40 -4.08 1.49
CA LEU A 168 19.09 -2.84 1.83
C LEU A 168 18.93 -2.49 3.31
N MET A 169 17.71 -2.58 3.86
CA MET A 169 17.46 -2.29 5.27
C MET A 169 18.28 -3.21 6.19
N LYS A 170 18.37 -4.51 5.86
CA LYS A 170 19.23 -5.45 6.59
C LYS A 170 20.71 -5.09 6.52
N MET A 171 21.18 -4.62 5.36
CA MET A 171 22.56 -4.14 5.23
C MET A 171 22.81 -2.91 6.10
N LEU A 172 21.86 -1.98 6.18
CA LEU A 172 21.97 -0.80 7.04
C LEU A 172 21.96 -1.17 8.53
N GLU A 173 21.07 -2.08 8.94
CA GLU A 173 21.02 -2.57 10.33
C GLU A 173 22.37 -3.18 10.76
N ASN A 174 23.00 -3.98 9.89
CA ASN A 174 24.30 -4.59 10.16
C ASN A 174 25.49 -3.60 10.18
N VAL A 175 25.31 -2.37 9.70
CA VAL A 175 26.35 -1.33 9.67
C VAL A 175 26.25 -0.39 10.88
N PHE A 176 25.05 -0.23 11.44
CA PHE A 176 24.78 0.65 12.58
C PHE A 176 24.66 -0.08 13.93
N CYS A 177 24.77 -1.41 13.94
CA CYS A 177 24.98 -2.24 15.13
C CYS A 177 26.43 -2.72 15.19
#